data_AF-A0A3E0BV50-F1
#
_entry.id   AF-A0A3E0BV50-F1
#
_cell.length_a   1.000
_cell.length_b   1.000
_cell.length_c   1.000
_cell.angle_alpha   90.00
_cell.angle_beta   90.00
_cell.angle_gamma   90.00
#
_symmetry.space_group_name_H-M   'P 1'
#
loop_
_entity.id
_entity.type
_entity.pdbx_description
1 polymer ?
#
loop_
_entity_poly.entity_id
_entity_poly.type
_entity_poly.pdbx_seq_one_letter_code
_entity_poly.pdbx_strand_id
1 'polypeptide(L)'
;MTIGPRVPGMPVLQKNANVDDGLLVRVGIPHSGGRLAFHAFNEGYPAMVSASAFWNRTTGRFRIPRATDLTEIDFALDSAGFSAMKLFQSKGGQSGIAGVYPWTMEQYVELASSSGASWVAQPDMCCEPELAADQDAIDYRVNATATLLEAMLRVVYAWQDQLAATCSAEVVQNTIRIPVPVAQGLRISFG
;
A
#
# COMPACT_ATOMS: atom_id res chain seq x y z
N MET A 1 -1.96 3.78 -30.11
CA MET A 1 -0.81 3.55 -29.21
C MET A 1 -0.20 2.22 -29.61
N THR A 2 0.89 2.24 -30.34
CA THR A 2 1.54 1.01 -30.85
C THR A 2 2.36 0.43 -29.72
N ILE A 3 2.01 -0.78 -29.26
CA ILE A 3 2.80 -1.47 -28.23
C ILE A 3 4.14 -1.83 -28.90
N GLY A 4 5.23 -1.24 -28.40
CA GLY A 4 6.58 -1.51 -28.89
C GLY A 4 6.98 -2.98 -28.71
N PRO A 5 8.15 -3.40 -29.25
CA PRO A 5 8.63 -4.76 -29.07
C PRO A 5 8.74 -5.10 -27.58
N ARG A 6 8.20 -6.26 -27.20
CA ARG A 6 8.09 -6.72 -25.81
C ARG A 6 9.49 -6.91 -25.22
N VAL A 7 9.79 -6.23 -24.10
CA VAL A 7 11.03 -6.44 -23.35
C VAL A 7 11.02 -7.89 -22.83
N PRO A 8 11.99 -8.74 -23.23
CA PRO A 8 12.14 -10.07 -22.65
C PRO A 8 12.34 -9.93 -21.14
N GLY A 9 11.50 -10.55 -20.32
CA GLY A 9 11.54 -10.41 -18.86
C GLY A 9 10.43 -9.56 -18.25
N MET A 10 9.64 -8.82 -19.04
CA MET A 10 8.51 -8.07 -18.49
C MET A 10 7.35 -9.01 -18.11
N PRO A 11 6.89 -9.02 -16.84
CA PRO A 11 5.78 -9.86 -16.41
C PRO A 11 4.44 -9.40 -17.03
N VAL A 12 3.57 -10.37 -17.32
CA VAL A 12 2.22 -10.16 -17.86
C VAL A 12 1.21 -10.94 -17.06
N LEU A 13 -0.05 -10.50 -17.04
CA LEU A 13 -1.16 -11.17 -16.33
C LEU A 13 -0.85 -11.39 -14.83
N GLN A 14 -0.18 -10.42 -14.22
CA GLN A 14 0.21 -10.46 -12.82
C GLN A 14 -1.03 -10.47 -11.92
N LYS A 15 -0.92 -11.17 -10.79
CA LYS A 15 -1.90 -11.12 -9.69
C LYS A 15 -1.43 -10.10 -8.65
N ASN A 16 -2.36 -9.31 -8.14
CA ASN A 16 -2.11 -8.33 -7.07
C ASN A 16 -2.18 -8.95 -5.67
N ALA A 17 -2.94 -10.03 -5.52
CA ALA A 17 -3.01 -10.84 -4.32
C ALA A 17 -3.33 -12.29 -4.69
N ASN A 18 -2.89 -13.23 -3.85
CA ASN A 18 -3.45 -14.57 -3.81
C ASN A 18 -4.46 -14.59 -2.66
N VAL A 19 -5.73 -14.72 -3.00
CA VAL A 19 -6.83 -14.78 -2.04
C VAL A 19 -7.51 -16.14 -2.19
N ASP A 20 -7.81 -16.78 -1.06
CA ASP A 20 -8.61 -18.01 -1.04
C ASP A 20 -10.09 -17.66 -1.24
N ASP A 21 -10.89 -18.67 -1.63
CA ASP A 21 -12.34 -18.51 -1.86
C ASP A 21 -13.13 -18.24 -0.55
N GLY A 22 -12.49 -18.40 0.61
CA GLY A 22 -13.09 -18.19 1.92
C GLY A 22 -13.02 -16.75 2.42
N LEU A 23 -13.85 -16.44 3.43
CA LEU A 23 -13.75 -15.16 4.14
C LEU A 23 -12.49 -15.15 5.02
N LEU A 24 -11.58 -14.21 4.75
CA LEU A 24 -10.38 -13.98 5.53
C LEU A 24 -10.50 -12.67 6.31
N VAL A 25 -10.43 -12.74 7.64
CA VAL A 25 -10.38 -11.57 8.52
C VAL A 25 -8.94 -11.40 8.99
N ARG A 26 -8.36 -10.21 8.78
CA ARG A 26 -7.00 -9.87 9.22
C ARG A 26 -7.04 -8.96 10.44
N VAL A 27 -6.17 -9.20 11.41
CA VAL A 27 -6.03 -8.35 12.61
C VAL A 27 -5.24 -7.10 12.26
N GLY A 28 -5.78 -5.92 12.57
CA GLY A 28 -5.08 -4.65 12.38
C GLY A 28 -3.95 -4.48 13.39
N ILE A 29 -2.72 -4.31 12.91
CA ILE A 29 -1.53 -4.08 13.74
C ILE A 29 -0.99 -2.66 13.48
N PRO A 30 -1.05 -1.76 14.48
CA PRO A 30 -0.69 -0.35 14.31
C PRO A 30 0.83 -0.09 14.36
N HIS A 31 1.62 -1.09 14.72
CA HIS A 31 3.07 -0.98 14.91
C HIS A 31 3.79 -2.14 14.24
N SER A 32 5.05 -1.94 13.87
CA SER A 32 5.88 -2.95 13.21
C SER A 32 6.36 -4.08 14.15
N GLY A 33 5.77 -4.20 15.35
CA GLY A 33 6.08 -5.19 16.37
C GLY A 33 5.29 -4.96 17.66
N GLY A 34 5.70 -5.62 18.75
CA GLY A 34 5.09 -5.49 20.08
C GLY A 34 4.00 -6.53 20.36
N ARG A 35 3.23 -6.34 21.44
CA ARG A 35 2.34 -7.38 21.99
C ARG A 35 1.27 -7.87 21.02
N LEU A 36 0.74 -7.00 20.15
CA LEU A 36 -0.26 -7.39 19.15
C LEU A 36 0.35 -8.25 18.04
N ALA A 37 1.54 -7.91 17.56
CA ALA A 37 2.27 -8.73 16.59
C ALA A 37 2.65 -10.09 17.19
N PHE A 38 3.15 -10.10 18.42
CA PHE A 38 3.46 -11.33 19.15
C PHE A 38 2.24 -12.23 19.35
N HIS A 39 1.09 -11.65 19.71
CA HIS A 39 -0.14 -12.43 19.88
C HIS A 39 -0.66 -12.97 18.55
N ALA A 40 -0.65 -12.16 17.48
CA ALA A 40 -1.04 -12.63 16.15
C ALA A 40 -0.15 -13.79 15.69
N PHE A 41 1.16 -13.73 15.95
CA PHE A 41 2.08 -14.84 15.67
C PHE A 41 1.74 -16.10 16.47
N ASN A 42 1.56 -16.01 17.78
CA ASN A 42 1.27 -17.18 18.61
C ASN A 42 -0.04 -17.87 18.25
N GLU A 43 -1.05 -17.11 17.87
CA GLU A 43 -2.37 -17.64 17.50
C GLU A 43 -2.48 -17.97 16.00
N GLY A 44 -1.43 -17.71 15.21
CA GLY A 44 -1.45 -17.90 13.76
C GLY A 44 -2.44 -16.99 13.04
N TYR A 45 -2.76 -15.82 13.60
CA TYR A 45 -3.68 -14.88 12.98
C TYR A 45 -3.01 -14.10 11.85
N PRO A 46 -3.66 -14.04 10.68
CA PRO A 46 -3.22 -13.12 9.64
C PRO A 46 -3.37 -11.66 10.08
N ALA A 47 -2.49 -10.80 9.56
CA ALA A 47 -2.42 -9.41 9.97
C ALA A 47 -2.56 -8.41 8.81
N MET A 48 -3.01 -7.20 9.13
CA MET A 48 -2.92 -6.04 8.24
C MET A 48 -2.15 -4.95 8.96
N VAL A 49 -1.05 -4.48 8.35
CA VAL A 49 -0.09 -3.57 8.98
C VAL A 49 -0.06 -2.28 8.17
N SER A 50 -0.21 -1.14 8.85
CA SER A 50 -0.14 0.17 8.18
C SER A 50 1.29 0.52 7.77
N ALA A 51 1.49 1.06 6.57
CA ALA A 51 2.79 1.57 6.12
C ALA A 51 3.40 2.59 7.08
N SER A 52 2.56 3.38 7.74
CA SER A 52 2.97 4.35 8.77
C SER A 52 3.72 3.72 9.94
N ALA A 53 3.47 2.43 10.24
CA ALA A 53 4.16 1.68 11.28
C ALA A 53 5.65 1.45 10.98
N PHE A 54 6.06 1.58 9.72
CA PHE A 54 7.44 1.46 9.27
C PHE A 54 8.10 2.82 9.03
N TRP A 55 7.36 3.94 9.06
CA TRP A 55 7.90 5.24 8.70
C TRP A 55 8.68 5.89 9.84
N ASN A 56 9.97 6.13 9.62
CA ASN A 56 10.81 6.90 10.53
C ASN A 56 10.82 8.38 10.09
N ARG A 57 10.09 9.21 10.84
CA ARG A 57 9.98 10.66 10.59
C ARG A 57 11.29 11.42 10.75
N THR A 58 12.18 10.95 11.61
CA THR A 58 13.48 11.63 11.85
C THR A 58 14.41 11.43 10.67
N THR A 59 14.41 10.24 10.06
CA THR A 59 15.29 9.93 8.92
C THR A 59 14.63 10.15 7.57
N GLY A 60 13.29 10.33 7.52
CA GLY A 60 12.53 10.44 6.28
C GLY A 60 12.59 9.16 5.44
N ARG A 61 12.60 7.99 6.09
CA ARG A 61 12.74 6.67 5.44
C ARG A 61 11.90 5.62 6.12
N PHE A 62 11.47 4.62 5.37
CA PHE A 62 10.93 3.40 5.95
C PHE A 62 12.04 2.59 6.63
N ARG A 63 11.67 1.91 7.71
CA ARG A 63 12.53 0.99 8.45
C ARG A 63 11.74 -0.26 8.79
N ILE A 64 12.13 -1.37 8.16
CA ILE A 64 11.67 -2.71 8.54
C ILE A 64 12.56 -3.20 9.69
N PRO A 65 11.99 -3.60 10.83
CA PRO A 65 12.78 -4.19 11.91
C PRO A 65 13.53 -5.45 11.43
N ARG A 66 14.78 -5.63 11.87
CA ARG A 66 15.57 -6.84 11.54
C ARG A 66 14.97 -8.12 12.12
N ALA A 67 14.26 -7.99 13.25
CA ALA A 67 13.53 -9.06 13.88
C ALA A 67 12.16 -8.52 14.30
N THR A 68 11.09 -9.18 13.86
CA THR A 68 9.71 -8.90 14.23
C THR A 68 8.87 -10.15 13.99
N ASP A 69 7.88 -10.41 14.84
CA ASP A 69 6.97 -11.54 14.65
C ASP A 69 6.11 -11.37 13.38
N LEU A 70 6.04 -10.14 12.83
CA LEU A 70 5.31 -9.85 11.59
C LEU A 70 5.89 -10.56 10.37
N THR A 71 7.21 -10.82 10.32
CA THR A 71 7.82 -11.51 9.18
C THR A 71 7.52 -13.01 9.18
N GLU A 72 6.98 -13.53 10.29
CA GLU A 72 6.67 -14.94 10.49
C GLU A 72 5.18 -15.25 10.29
N ILE A 73 4.37 -14.26 9.92
CA ILE A 73 2.92 -14.41 9.69
C ILE A 73 2.52 -13.91 8.29
N ASP A 74 1.37 -14.39 7.82
CA ASP A 74 0.72 -13.83 6.64
C ASP A 74 0.21 -12.42 6.95
N PHE A 75 0.95 -11.40 6.52
CA PHE A 75 0.52 -10.01 6.66
C PHE A 75 0.32 -9.31 5.32
N ALA A 76 -0.67 -8.43 5.30
CA ALA A 76 -0.92 -7.49 4.23
C ALA A 76 -0.45 -6.08 4.63
N LEU A 77 0.04 -5.31 3.65
CA LEU A 77 0.45 -3.93 3.86
C LEU A 77 -0.70 -2.98 3.49
N ASP A 78 -1.23 -2.29 4.48
CA ASP A 78 -2.13 -1.15 4.32
C ASP A 78 -1.33 0.12 3.98
N SER A 79 -1.87 0.97 3.12
CA SER A 79 -1.15 2.16 2.61
C SER A 79 -1.07 3.30 3.60
N ALA A 80 -1.83 3.25 4.69
CA ALA A 80 -1.96 4.30 5.70
C ALA A 80 -2.75 5.54 5.28
N GLY A 81 -3.69 5.45 4.32
CA GLY A 81 -4.51 6.58 3.87
C GLY A 81 -5.14 7.36 5.01
N PHE A 82 -5.85 6.68 5.92
CA PHE A 82 -6.46 7.35 7.07
C PHE A 82 -5.45 8.14 7.91
N SER A 83 -4.31 7.51 8.22
CA SER A 83 -3.26 8.12 9.05
C SER A 83 -2.58 9.31 8.34
N ALA A 84 -2.34 9.20 7.04
CA ALA A 84 -1.79 10.27 6.22
C ALA A 84 -2.75 11.46 6.15
N MET A 85 -4.06 11.21 5.98
CA MET A 85 -5.07 12.26 5.96
C MET A 85 -5.25 12.95 7.33
N LYS A 86 -5.22 12.21 8.44
CA LYS A 86 -5.19 12.81 9.79
C LYS A 86 -3.93 13.65 10.00
N LEU A 87 -2.79 13.20 9.49
CA LEU A 87 -1.56 13.98 9.54
C LEU A 87 -1.69 15.27 8.72
N PHE A 88 -2.25 15.20 7.52
CA PHE A 88 -2.53 16.36 6.67
C PHE A 88 -3.48 17.36 7.34
N GLN A 89 -4.58 16.89 7.94
CA GLN A 89 -5.50 17.76 8.70
C GLN A 89 -4.81 18.48 9.87
N SER A 90 -3.91 17.79 10.57
CA SER A 90 -3.26 18.33 11.78
C SER A 90 -2.00 19.17 11.50
N LYS A 91 -1.29 18.92 10.39
CA LYS A 91 0.01 19.55 10.10
C LYS A 91 0.10 20.21 8.73
N GLY A 92 -0.95 20.15 7.92
CA GLY A 92 -0.97 20.68 6.56
C GLY A 92 -0.24 19.80 5.56
N GLY A 93 0.19 20.40 4.45
CA GLY A 93 0.84 19.71 3.34
C GLY A 93 2.05 18.87 3.76
N GLN A 94 2.15 17.67 3.21
CA GLN A 94 3.28 16.78 3.34
C GLN A 94 4.16 16.83 2.09
N SER A 95 5.39 16.34 2.18
CA SER A 95 6.35 16.34 1.06
C SER A 95 6.17 15.21 0.05
N GLY A 96 5.31 14.24 0.34
CA GLY A 96 5.19 13.00 -0.41
C GLY A 96 3.95 12.93 -1.30
N ILE A 97 3.40 11.72 -1.42
CA ILE A 97 2.30 11.41 -2.34
C ILE A 97 1.16 12.41 -2.18
N ALA A 98 0.81 13.09 -3.29
CA ALA A 98 -0.25 14.08 -3.43
C ALA A 98 -0.24 15.21 -2.37
N GLY A 99 0.91 15.48 -1.73
CA GLY A 99 0.98 16.44 -0.62
C GLY A 99 0.28 15.98 0.66
N VAL A 100 -0.10 14.70 0.77
CA VAL A 100 -0.85 14.13 1.90
C VAL A 100 -0.04 13.09 2.68
N TYR A 101 0.79 12.30 1.98
CA TYR A 101 1.65 11.32 2.62
C TYR A 101 3.03 11.92 2.92
N PRO A 102 3.71 11.50 4.00
CA PRO A 102 5.04 12.01 4.32
C PRO A 102 6.17 11.34 3.53
N TRP A 103 5.86 10.31 2.72
CA TRP A 103 6.79 9.58 1.86
C TRP A 103 6.40 9.66 0.38
N THR A 104 7.37 9.50 -0.51
CA THR A 104 7.13 9.48 -1.96
C THR A 104 6.54 8.13 -2.41
N MET A 105 6.04 8.09 -3.65
CA MET A 105 5.51 6.85 -4.23
C MET A 105 6.60 5.79 -4.37
N GLU A 106 7.81 6.18 -4.75
CA GLU A 106 9.00 5.34 -4.87
C GLU A 106 9.38 4.71 -3.53
N GLN A 107 9.37 5.50 -2.44
CA GLN A 107 9.64 4.98 -1.10
C GLN A 107 8.57 3.96 -0.68
N TYR A 108 7.30 4.18 -1.05
CA TYR A 108 6.24 3.23 -0.75
C TYR A 108 6.39 1.94 -1.55
N VAL A 109 6.75 2.01 -2.84
CA VAL A 109 7.04 0.84 -3.66
C VAL A 109 8.28 0.10 -3.16
N GLU A 110 9.30 0.80 -2.65
CA GLU A 110 10.46 0.20 -1.98
C GLU A 110 10.04 -0.60 -0.73
N LEU A 111 9.21 -0.03 0.14
CA LEU A 111 8.66 -0.73 1.30
C LEU A 111 7.86 -1.95 0.85
N ALA A 112 6.96 -1.79 -0.12
CA ALA A 112 6.14 -2.87 -0.66
C ALA A 112 7.00 -4.06 -1.12
N SER A 113 8.10 -3.76 -1.83
CA SER A 113 9.02 -4.75 -2.39
C SER A 113 9.89 -5.45 -1.33
N SER A 114 10.16 -4.78 -0.21
CA SER A 114 11.07 -5.28 0.84
C SER A 114 10.38 -5.82 2.09
N SER A 115 9.09 -5.52 2.28
CA SER A 115 8.35 -5.83 3.51
C SER A 115 8.10 -7.32 3.73
N GLY A 116 8.00 -8.11 2.65
CA GLY A 116 7.54 -9.50 2.72
C GLY A 116 6.02 -9.65 2.80
N ALA A 117 5.25 -8.56 2.65
CA ALA A 117 3.79 -8.60 2.67
C ALA A 117 3.23 -9.52 1.58
N SER A 118 2.18 -10.27 1.91
CA SER A 118 1.48 -11.15 0.96
C SER A 118 0.76 -10.39 -0.14
N TRP A 119 0.29 -9.18 0.16
CA TRP A 119 -0.20 -8.20 -0.81
C TRP A 119 -0.12 -6.80 -0.22
N VAL A 120 -0.21 -5.79 -1.08
CA VAL A 120 -0.04 -4.38 -0.72
C VAL A 120 -1.19 -3.55 -1.29
N ALA A 121 -1.87 -2.78 -0.44
CA ALA A 121 -2.87 -1.82 -0.90
C ALA A 121 -2.20 -0.61 -1.57
N GLN A 122 -2.80 -0.08 -2.62
CA GLN A 122 -2.42 1.23 -3.15
C GLN A 122 -2.62 2.35 -2.11
N PRO A 123 -1.91 3.48 -2.23
CA PRO A 123 -2.27 4.72 -1.53
C PRO A 123 -3.66 5.17 -1.92
N ASP A 124 -4.42 5.63 -0.94
CA ASP A 124 -5.81 6.01 -1.10
C ASP A 124 -6.13 7.32 -0.36
N MET A 125 -7.29 7.90 -0.66
CA MET A 125 -7.82 9.08 0.03
C MET A 125 -9.09 8.67 0.77
N CYS A 126 -8.91 8.12 1.97
CA CYS A 126 -9.93 7.69 2.92
C CYS A 126 -11.24 8.52 2.95
N CYS A 127 -12.39 7.86 2.81
CA CYS A 127 -13.74 8.49 2.75
C CYS A 127 -14.52 8.47 4.07
N GLU A 128 -13.87 8.15 5.20
CA GLU A 128 -14.54 8.06 6.50
C GLU A 128 -15.11 9.42 6.93
N PRO A 129 -16.25 9.45 7.66
CA PRO A 129 -16.90 10.69 8.08
C PRO A 129 -16.01 11.65 8.88
N GLU A 130 -15.02 11.14 9.63
CA GLU A 130 -14.10 12.01 10.39
C GLU A 130 -13.06 12.71 9.49
N LEU A 131 -13.04 12.38 8.20
CA LEU A 131 -12.13 12.92 7.22
C LEU A 131 -12.87 13.61 6.06
N ALA A 132 -14.01 13.08 5.62
CA ALA A 132 -14.82 13.61 4.53
C ALA A 132 -16.19 14.10 5.05
N ALA A 133 -16.37 15.42 5.11
CA ALA A 133 -17.51 16.05 5.77
C ALA A 133 -18.81 16.03 4.92
N ASP A 134 -18.69 15.91 3.60
CA ASP A 134 -19.79 15.99 2.65
C ASP A 134 -19.57 15.08 1.43
N GLN A 135 -20.59 14.97 0.58
CA GLN A 135 -20.57 14.10 -0.60
C GLN A 135 -19.53 14.58 -1.64
N ASP A 136 -19.34 15.89 -1.81
CA ASP A 136 -18.35 16.43 -2.75
C ASP A 136 -16.93 16.04 -2.33
N ALA A 137 -16.62 16.07 -1.02
CA ALA A 137 -15.36 15.60 -0.48
C ALA A 137 -15.18 14.08 -0.69
N ILE A 138 -16.23 13.28 -0.55
CA ILE A 138 -16.20 11.84 -0.83
C ILE A 138 -15.94 11.59 -2.31
N ASP A 139 -16.67 12.24 -3.21
CA ASP A 139 -16.55 12.04 -4.66
C ASP A 139 -15.15 12.48 -5.15
N TYR A 140 -14.63 13.59 -4.64
CA TYR A 140 -13.25 14.00 -4.91
C TYR A 140 -12.24 12.92 -4.51
N ARG A 141 -12.43 12.31 -3.33
CA ARG A 141 -11.52 11.31 -2.76
C ARG A 141 -11.56 9.98 -3.48
N VAL A 142 -12.73 9.56 -3.93
CA VAL A 142 -12.87 8.38 -4.81
C VAL A 142 -12.07 8.61 -6.10
N ASN A 143 -12.21 9.77 -6.73
CA ASN A 143 -11.46 10.12 -7.94
C ASN A 143 -9.94 10.23 -7.68
N ALA A 144 -9.55 10.88 -6.58
CA ALA A 144 -8.15 11.01 -6.19
C ALA A 144 -7.52 9.63 -5.93
N THR A 145 -8.23 8.72 -5.27
CA THR A 145 -7.79 7.33 -5.06
C THR A 145 -7.53 6.60 -6.39
N ALA A 146 -8.38 6.79 -7.39
CA ALA A 146 -8.14 6.23 -8.72
C ALA A 146 -6.89 6.84 -9.39
N THR A 147 -6.64 8.13 -9.21
CA THR A 147 -5.40 8.78 -9.70
C THR A 147 -4.15 8.25 -8.97
N LEU A 148 -4.25 7.96 -7.67
CA LEU A 148 -3.16 7.38 -6.90
C LEU A 148 -2.81 5.95 -7.36
N LEU A 149 -3.81 5.14 -7.76
CA LEU A 149 -3.57 3.85 -8.40
C LEU A 149 -2.69 4.01 -9.64
N GLU A 150 -3.09 4.91 -10.54
CA GLU A 150 -2.35 5.14 -11.79
C GLU A 150 -0.92 5.60 -11.50
N ALA A 151 -0.74 6.52 -10.55
CA ALA A 151 0.58 7.00 -10.14
C ALA A 151 1.47 5.86 -9.60
N MET A 152 0.92 4.98 -8.74
CA MET A 152 1.67 3.84 -8.21
C MET A 152 2.02 2.84 -9.32
N LEU A 153 1.07 2.54 -10.22
CA LEU A 153 1.32 1.63 -11.35
C LEU A 153 2.40 2.15 -12.29
N ARG A 154 2.50 3.47 -12.52
CA ARG A 154 3.58 4.07 -13.32
C ARG A 154 4.96 3.83 -12.68
N VAL A 155 5.08 3.99 -11.36
CA VAL A 155 6.33 3.71 -10.64
C VAL A 155 6.67 2.22 -10.67
N VAL A 156 5.69 1.36 -10.36
CA VAL A 156 5.83 -0.10 -10.44
C VAL A 156 6.29 -0.53 -11.83
N TYR A 157 5.63 -0.04 -12.89
CA TYR A 157 5.98 -0.38 -14.27
C TYR A 157 7.41 0.06 -14.62
N ALA A 158 7.79 1.29 -14.24
CA ALA A 158 9.15 1.79 -14.48
C ALA A 158 10.22 0.92 -13.79
N TRP A 159 9.95 0.45 -12.57
CA TRP A 159 10.88 -0.42 -11.84
C TRP A 159 10.91 -1.83 -12.44
N GLN A 160 9.74 -2.39 -12.78
CA GLN A 160 9.66 -3.69 -13.46
C GLN A 160 10.41 -3.68 -14.79
N ASP A 161 10.28 -2.62 -15.59
CA ASP A 161 10.99 -2.44 -16.86
C ASP A 161 12.52 -2.43 -16.66
N GLN A 162 13.00 -1.72 -15.64
CA GLN A 162 14.43 -1.70 -15.29
C GLN A 162 14.96 -3.07 -14.88
N LEU A 163 14.22 -3.80 -14.02
CA LEU A 163 14.62 -5.13 -13.59
C LEU A 163 14.54 -6.16 -14.72
N ALA A 164 13.53 -6.06 -15.60
CA ALA A 164 13.33 -6.97 -16.73
C ALA A 164 14.53 -6.99 -17.69
N ALA A 165 15.33 -5.92 -17.75
CA ALA A 165 16.57 -5.89 -18.53
C ALA A 165 17.61 -6.93 -18.09
N THR A 166 17.52 -7.44 -16.86
CA THR A 166 18.52 -8.35 -16.26
C THR A 166 17.92 -9.57 -15.56
N CYS A 167 16.61 -9.56 -15.30
CA CYS A 167 15.93 -10.57 -14.50
C CYS A 167 14.84 -11.29 -15.32
N SER A 168 14.50 -12.52 -14.91
CA SER A 168 13.33 -13.21 -15.47
C SER A 168 12.02 -12.54 -15.02
N ALA A 169 10.95 -12.74 -15.79
CA ALA A 169 9.62 -12.23 -15.42
C ALA A 169 9.15 -12.70 -14.04
N GLU A 170 9.55 -13.91 -13.62
CA GLU A 170 9.25 -14.45 -12.30
C GLU A 170 9.98 -13.68 -11.18
N VAL A 171 11.26 -13.36 -11.38
CA VAL A 171 12.00 -12.53 -10.42
C VAL A 171 11.40 -11.14 -10.35
N VAL A 172 11.09 -10.53 -11.50
CA VAL A 172 10.50 -9.19 -11.57
C VAL A 172 9.17 -9.12 -10.81
N GLN A 173 8.22 -10.03 -11.10
CA GLN A 173 6.89 -10.02 -10.46
C GLN A 173 6.94 -10.29 -8.95
N ASN A 174 7.88 -11.14 -8.50
CA ASN A 174 8.01 -11.49 -7.08
C ASN A 174 8.73 -10.39 -6.29
N THR A 175 9.56 -9.59 -6.96
CA THR A 175 10.32 -8.48 -6.36
C THR A 175 9.47 -7.20 -6.32
N ILE A 176 8.92 -6.78 -7.45
CA ILE A 176 8.13 -5.54 -7.56
C ILE A 176 6.67 -5.91 -7.76
N ARG A 177 5.89 -5.83 -6.69
CA ARG A 177 4.48 -6.23 -6.71
C ARG A 177 3.58 -5.13 -7.27
N ILE A 178 2.58 -5.54 -8.05
CA ILE A 178 1.46 -4.67 -8.40
C ILE A 178 0.54 -4.52 -7.18
N PRO A 179 0.01 -3.32 -6.89
CA PRO A 179 -0.85 -3.11 -5.73
C PRO A 179 -2.24 -3.72 -5.92
N VAL A 180 -2.90 -4.03 -4.81
CA VAL A 180 -4.35 -4.26 -4.73
C VAL A 180 -5.05 -2.90 -4.83
N PRO A 181 -5.94 -2.68 -5.82
CA PRO A 181 -6.75 -1.49 -5.90
C PRO A 181 -7.67 -1.36 -4.68
N VAL A 182 -7.75 -0.16 -4.12
CA VAL A 182 -8.69 0.17 -3.05
C VAL A 182 -9.96 0.72 -3.68
N ALA A 183 -11.06 -0.01 -3.51
CA ALA A 183 -12.39 0.49 -3.80
C ALA A 183 -12.99 1.08 -2.52
N GLN A 184 -13.41 2.34 -2.58
CA GLN A 184 -14.00 3.04 -1.46
C GLN A 184 -15.07 4.01 -1.91
N GLY A 185 -15.88 4.47 -0.96
CA GLY A 185 -16.94 5.43 -1.18
C GLY A 185 -17.98 5.33 -0.07
N LEU A 186 -18.68 6.43 0.13
CA LEU A 186 -19.80 6.53 1.04
C LEU A 186 -20.88 7.37 0.36
N ARG A 187 -22.14 7.07 0.65
CA ARG A 187 -23.26 7.93 0.26
C ARG A 187 -23.88 8.52 1.50
N ILE A 188 -23.87 9.86 1.58
CA ILE A 188 -24.53 10.58 2.65
C ILE A 188 -25.99 10.78 2.25
N SER A 189 -26.90 10.17 3.01
CA SER A 189 -28.34 10.39 2.87
C SER A 189 -28.75 11.50 3.83
N PHE A 190 -29.33 12.59 3.31
CA PHE A 190 -30.03 13.56 4.16
C PHE A 190 -31.37 12.94 4.57
N GLY A 191 -31.58 12.79 5.89
CA GLY A 191 -32.88 12.45 6.47
C GLY A 191 -33.82 13.64 6.54
#